data_AF-A0AAN8UPE3-F1
#
_entry.id   AF-A0AAN8UPE3-F1
#
_cell.length_a   1.000
_cell.length_b   1.000
_cell.length_c   1.000
_cell.angle_alpha   90.00
_cell.angle_beta   90.00
_cell.angle_gamma   90.00
#
_symmetry.space_group_name_H-M   'P 1'
#
loop_
_entity.id
_entity.type
_entity.pdbx_description
1 polymer ?
#
loop_
_entity_poly.entity_id
_entity_poly.type
_entity_poly.pdbx_seq_one_letter_code
_entity_poly.pdbx_strand_id
1 'polypeptide(L)'
;FKTFQISIYPYLCKTLNFFNSTSLNPSFSQAQTVNQDHFIIRIKPSSSPFSTALETLQTQIGYKFQNIGLLRRAMTHSSFSRANNIALGIFGETLISTSFSLQCLDKNVDMSGKDLNDRISEISNVESSCAVDAMRLGLEKVVRVSPKTNSSVPTVVCGAFRAIFGAIALDSGKLDVAGDVFVRVHGGQIGEALAM
;
A
#
# COMPACT_ATOMS: atom_id res chain seq x y z
N PHE A 1 -16.43 -41.78 6.29
CA PHE A 1 -15.57 -40.92 7.14
C PHE A 1 -14.19 -40.77 6.51
N LYS A 2 -13.95 -39.65 5.82
CA LYS A 2 -12.61 -39.21 5.40
C LYS A 2 -12.56 -37.71 5.65
N THR A 3 -11.71 -37.33 6.60
CA THR A 3 -11.50 -35.96 7.05
C THR A 3 -10.71 -35.20 5.98
N PHE A 4 -11.30 -34.17 5.39
CA PHE A 4 -10.55 -33.20 4.59
C PHE A 4 -9.93 -32.16 5.53
N GLN A 5 -8.61 -32.22 5.66
CA GLN A 5 -7.81 -31.16 6.29
C GLN A 5 -7.74 -29.99 5.30
N ILE A 6 -8.52 -28.94 5.56
CA ILE A 6 -8.33 -27.64 4.92
C ILE A 6 -7.18 -26.96 5.67
N SER A 7 -6.02 -26.85 5.02
CA SER A 7 -4.89 -26.08 5.49
C SER A 7 -5.22 -24.58 5.36
N ILE A 8 -5.98 -24.05 6.31
CA ILE A 8 -6.14 -22.61 6.51
C ILE A 8 -4.82 -22.10 7.09
N TYR A 9 -4.23 -21.10 6.44
CA TYR A 9 -3.04 -20.40 6.92
C TYR A 9 -3.16 -20.01 8.42
N PRO A 10 -2.13 -20.22 9.25
CA PRO A 10 -2.26 -20.23 10.72
C PRO A 10 -2.20 -18.85 11.41
N TYR A 11 -2.50 -17.74 10.73
CA TYR A 11 -2.29 -16.39 11.28
C TYR A 11 -3.58 -15.62 11.55
N LEU A 12 -4.51 -16.22 12.30
CA LEU A 12 -5.65 -15.45 12.83
C LEU A 12 -6.19 -16.07 14.12
N CYS A 13 -5.38 -16.00 15.18
CA CYS A 13 -5.92 -15.97 16.54
C CYS A 13 -4.85 -15.49 17.54
N LYS A 14 -4.90 -14.22 17.93
CA LYS A 14 -4.82 -13.76 19.34
C LYS A 14 -4.80 -12.22 19.44
N THR A 15 -5.82 -11.73 20.15
CA THR A 15 -5.90 -10.48 20.94
C THR A 15 -5.83 -9.14 20.21
N LEU A 16 -7.02 -8.63 19.88
CA LEU A 16 -7.35 -7.20 19.94
C LEU A 16 -7.37 -6.76 21.41
N ASN A 17 -6.51 -5.81 21.79
CA ASN A 17 -6.74 -4.97 22.96
C ASN A 17 -6.64 -3.51 22.50
N PHE A 18 -7.80 -2.85 22.53
CA PHE A 18 -8.00 -1.42 22.28
C PHE A 18 -7.95 -0.67 23.63
N PHE A 19 -7.54 0.61 23.60
CA PHE A 19 -7.42 1.59 24.71
C PHE A 19 -6.25 1.34 25.70
N ASN A 20 -5.52 2.33 26.23
CA ASN A 20 -5.85 3.73 26.50
C ASN A 20 -4.60 4.63 26.62
N SER A 21 -4.84 5.94 26.52
CA SER A 21 -3.87 7.05 26.62
C SER A 21 -3.40 7.35 28.05
N THR A 22 -2.20 7.91 28.21
CA THR A 22 -1.90 9.06 29.13
C THR A 22 -0.44 9.52 29.05
N SER A 23 -0.28 10.83 29.26
CA SER A 23 0.90 11.68 29.19
C SER A 23 2.07 11.29 30.11
N LEU A 24 3.26 11.83 29.83
CA LEU A 24 4.10 12.55 30.81
C LEU A 24 5.24 13.31 30.09
N ASN A 25 5.24 14.63 30.23
CA ASN A 25 6.40 15.51 29.99
C ASN A 25 7.48 15.27 31.07
N PRO A 26 8.75 15.57 30.77
CA PRO A 26 9.36 16.63 31.55
C PRO A 26 10.20 17.61 30.71
N SER A 27 10.07 18.87 31.09
CA SER A 27 10.85 20.04 30.74
C SER A 27 12.32 19.94 31.15
N PHE A 28 13.23 20.43 30.30
CA PHE A 28 14.61 20.76 30.66
C PHE A 28 15.06 22.08 30.01
N SER A 29 15.80 22.85 30.81
CA SER A 29 16.16 24.27 30.68
C SER A 29 17.13 24.65 29.56
N GLN A 30 16.93 25.89 29.09
CA GLN A 30 17.90 26.98 28.77
C GLN A 30 19.27 26.62 28.16
N ALA A 31 19.60 27.21 27.00
CA ALA A 31 20.41 28.44 26.91
C ALA A 31 20.95 28.72 25.49
N GLN A 32 21.20 30.02 25.24
CA GLN A 32 22.14 30.63 24.28
C GLN A 32 21.72 30.78 22.80
N THR A 33 21.28 32.01 22.52
CA THR A 33 21.27 32.67 21.21
C THR A 33 22.70 32.97 20.76
N VAL A 34 23.12 32.40 19.63
CA VAL A 34 24.26 32.88 18.84
C VAL A 34 23.76 33.14 17.43
N ASN A 35 23.69 34.42 17.06
CA ASN A 35 23.45 34.87 15.69
C ASN A 35 24.62 34.40 14.82
N GLN A 36 24.33 33.56 13.83
CA GLN A 36 25.18 33.40 12.66
C GLN A 36 24.32 33.52 11.42
N ASP A 37 24.60 34.57 10.65
CA ASP A 37 24.07 34.81 9.31
C ASP A 37 24.40 33.62 8.40
N HIS A 38 23.49 32.65 8.37
CA HIS A 38 23.58 31.54 7.43
C HIS A 38 22.99 32.00 6.09
N PHE A 39 23.90 32.23 5.16
CA PHE A 39 23.64 32.34 3.72
C PHE A 39 22.77 31.16 3.27
N ILE A 40 21.46 31.36 3.14
CA ILE A 40 20.53 30.37 2.59
C ILE A 40 20.81 30.25 1.10
N ILE A 41 21.75 29.37 0.74
CA ILE A 41 21.75 28.76 -0.58
C ILE A 41 20.44 28.00 -0.65
N ARG A 42 19.46 28.57 -1.35
CA ARG A 42 18.23 27.87 -1.72
C ARG A 42 18.59 26.82 -2.76
N ILE A 43 19.26 25.75 -2.32
CA ILE A 43 19.46 24.54 -3.11
C ILE A 43 18.06 23.98 -3.32
N LYS A 44 17.48 24.28 -4.49
CA LYS A 44 16.34 23.52 -4.99
C LYS A 44 16.85 22.07 -5.05
N PRO A 45 16.33 21.13 -4.24
CA PRO A 45 16.82 19.77 -4.32
C PRO A 45 16.54 19.30 -5.74
N SER A 46 17.59 19.04 -6.52
CA SER A 46 17.46 18.37 -7.80
C SER A 46 16.79 17.03 -7.50
N SER A 47 15.51 16.87 -7.86
CA SER A 47 14.76 15.68 -7.53
C SER A 47 15.43 14.47 -8.17
N SER A 48 15.68 13.43 -7.39
CA SER A 48 16.22 12.18 -7.95
C SER A 48 15.18 11.56 -8.90
N PRO A 49 15.58 10.79 -9.91
CA PRO A 49 14.63 10.09 -10.79
C PRO A 49 13.59 9.27 -10.02
N PHE A 50 14.00 8.66 -8.90
CA PHE A 50 13.09 7.92 -8.02
C PHE A 50 12.08 8.84 -7.33
N SER A 51 12.50 10.02 -6.84
CA SER A 51 11.61 11.01 -6.24
C SER A 51 10.51 11.44 -7.22
N THR A 52 10.90 11.77 -8.46
CA THR A 52 9.97 12.16 -9.53
C THR A 52 9.01 11.02 -9.87
N ALA A 53 9.50 9.77 -9.95
CA ALA A 53 8.64 8.61 -10.18
C ALA A 53 7.59 8.43 -9.08
N LEU A 54 7.94 8.69 -7.82
CA LEU A 54 6.98 8.64 -6.71
C LEU A 54 5.95 9.77 -6.76
N GLU A 55 6.32 10.96 -7.21
CA GLU A 55 5.38 12.07 -7.46
C GLU A 55 4.38 11.72 -8.57
N THR A 56 4.87 11.15 -9.68
CA THR A 56 4.02 10.63 -10.76
C THR A 56 3.07 9.54 -10.25
N LEU A 57 3.59 8.59 -9.47
CA LEU A 57 2.78 7.50 -8.92
C LEU A 57 1.66 8.01 -8.02
N GLN A 58 1.92 8.99 -7.15
CA GLN A 58 0.88 9.63 -6.32
C GLN A 58 -0.23 10.25 -7.17
N THR A 59 0.14 10.86 -8.29
CA THR A 59 -0.81 11.44 -9.24
C THR A 59 -1.66 10.35 -9.90
N GLN A 60 -1.05 9.25 -10.34
CA GLN A 60 -1.73 8.13 -10.99
C GLN A 60 -2.74 7.42 -10.06
N ILE A 61 -2.38 7.22 -8.79
CA ILE A 61 -3.28 6.59 -7.81
C ILE A 61 -4.30 7.59 -7.22
N GLY A 62 -4.11 8.89 -7.45
CA GLY A 62 -4.96 9.94 -6.90
C GLY A 62 -4.90 10.04 -5.38
N TYR A 63 -3.73 9.79 -4.78
CA TYR A 63 -3.50 9.90 -3.34
C TYR A 63 -2.17 10.61 -3.06
N LYS A 64 -2.23 11.68 -2.27
CA LYS A 64 -1.05 12.44 -1.84
C LYS A 64 -0.66 12.01 -0.43
N PHE A 65 0.52 11.40 -0.31
CA PHE A 65 1.04 10.94 0.99
C PHE A 65 1.44 12.12 1.87
N GLN A 66 1.04 12.07 3.14
CA GLN A 66 1.55 12.95 4.18
C GLN A 66 2.98 12.56 4.55
N ASN A 67 3.25 11.25 4.63
CA ASN A 67 4.55 10.67 4.83
C ASN A 67 5.01 9.89 3.59
N ILE A 68 5.74 10.57 2.70
CA ILE A 68 6.30 9.96 1.50
C ILE A 68 7.23 8.76 1.79
N GLY A 69 7.75 8.65 3.02
CA GLY A 69 8.54 7.51 3.47
C GLY A 69 7.79 6.18 3.40
N LEU A 70 6.47 6.20 3.58
CA LEU A 70 5.63 5.00 3.46
C LEU A 70 5.55 4.52 2.01
N LEU A 71 5.34 5.43 1.06
CA LEU A 71 5.34 5.09 -0.37
C LEU A 71 6.73 4.63 -0.84
N ARG A 72 7.80 5.28 -0.38
CA ARG A 72 9.19 4.83 -0.63
C ARG A 72 9.41 3.40 -0.16
N ARG A 73 8.88 3.05 1.01
CA ARG A 73 8.98 1.70 1.57
C ARG A 73 8.13 0.70 0.78
N ALA A 74 6.91 1.07 0.37
CA ALA A 74 6.06 0.25 -0.49
C ALA A 74 6.74 -0.09 -1.82
N MET A 75 7.50 0.84 -2.40
CA MET A 75 8.27 0.66 -3.64
C MET A 75 9.68 0.07 -3.41
N THR A 76 9.93 -0.59 -2.27
CA THR A 76 11.22 -1.22 -1.97
C THR A 76 11.04 -2.71 -1.71
N HIS A 77 11.54 -3.54 -2.63
CA HIS A 77 11.50 -5.00 -2.49
C HIS A 77 12.49 -5.49 -1.42
N SER A 78 12.24 -6.68 -0.86
CA SER A 78 13.09 -7.30 0.17
C SER A 78 14.51 -7.61 -0.29
N SER A 79 14.72 -7.81 -1.60
CA SER A 79 16.06 -7.97 -2.16
C SER A 79 16.86 -6.67 -2.17
N PHE A 80 16.20 -5.50 -2.10
CA PHE A 80 16.86 -4.19 -2.12
C PHE A 80 17.26 -3.72 -0.72
N SER A 81 16.41 -3.93 0.30
CA SER A 81 16.66 -3.44 1.66
C SER A 81 15.92 -4.26 2.73
N ARG A 82 16.40 -4.20 3.98
CA ARG A 82 15.66 -4.68 5.16
C ARG A 82 14.40 -3.86 5.44
N ALA A 83 14.46 -2.55 5.16
CA ALA A 83 13.29 -1.69 5.20
C ALA A 83 12.52 -1.81 3.88
N ASN A 84 11.72 -2.87 3.76
CA ASN A 84 11.01 -3.24 2.53
C ASN A 84 9.49 -3.29 2.70
N ASN A 85 8.83 -3.67 1.62
CA ASN A 85 7.40 -3.68 1.42
C ASN A 85 6.68 -4.95 1.91
N ILE A 86 7.37 -5.99 2.41
CA ILE A 86 6.71 -7.27 2.76
C ILE A 86 5.56 -7.06 3.76
N ALA A 87 5.83 -6.36 4.87
CA ALA A 87 4.81 -6.13 5.90
C ALA A 87 3.62 -5.29 5.38
N LEU A 88 3.92 -4.27 4.56
CA LEU A 88 2.89 -3.45 3.93
C LEU A 88 2.07 -4.23 2.91
N GLY A 89 2.70 -5.15 2.16
CA GLY A 89 2.05 -6.00 1.18
C GLY A 89 1.10 -7.01 1.80
N ILE A 90 1.49 -7.65 2.91
CA ILE A 90 0.61 -8.57 3.67
C ILE A 90 -0.61 -7.81 4.21
N PHE A 91 -0.39 -6.65 4.81
CA PHE A 91 -1.47 -5.81 5.30
C PHE A 91 -2.39 -5.34 4.16
N GLY A 92 -1.80 -4.89 3.04
CA GLY A 92 -2.53 -4.45 1.86
C GLY A 92 -3.37 -5.56 1.20
N GLU A 93 -2.88 -6.80 1.16
CA GLU A 93 -3.65 -7.95 0.65
C GLU A 93 -4.92 -8.19 1.47
N THR A 94 -4.79 -8.15 2.80
CA THR A 94 -5.94 -8.29 3.72
C THR A 94 -6.93 -7.14 3.49
N LEU A 95 -6.43 -5.91 3.40
CA LEU A 95 -7.24 -4.72 3.17
C LEU A 95 -8.01 -4.80 1.85
N ILE A 96 -7.35 -5.20 0.76
CA ILE A 96 -7.96 -5.35 -0.56
C ILE A 96 -9.09 -6.38 -0.49
N SER A 97 -8.81 -7.55 0.10
CA SER A 97 -9.79 -8.63 0.23
C SER A 97 -11.02 -8.17 1.04
N THR A 98 -10.80 -7.49 2.17
CA THR A 98 -11.87 -6.96 3.01
C THR A 98 -12.68 -5.89 2.31
N SER A 99 -12.02 -4.91 1.68
CA SER A 99 -12.70 -3.80 0.98
C SER A 99 -13.54 -4.30 -0.19
N PHE A 100 -13.01 -5.25 -0.95
CA PHE A 100 -13.72 -5.87 -2.06
C PHE A 100 -14.90 -6.74 -1.57
N SER A 101 -14.73 -7.45 -0.45
CA SER A 101 -15.81 -8.23 0.17
C SER A 101 -16.96 -7.33 0.61
N LEU A 102 -16.64 -6.21 1.26
CA LEU A 102 -17.63 -5.21 1.66
C LEU A 102 -18.43 -4.73 0.45
N GLN A 103 -17.76 -4.36 -0.65
CA GLN A 103 -18.46 -3.92 -1.87
C GLN A 103 -19.33 -4.99 -2.52
N CYS A 104 -18.93 -6.26 -2.45
CA CYS A 104 -19.76 -7.36 -2.96
C CYS A 104 -21.04 -7.51 -2.15
N LEU A 105 -20.93 -7.45 -0.82
CA LEU A 105 -22.06 -7.61 0.10
C LEU A 105 -22.96 -6.37 0.15
N ASP A 106 -22.40 -5.17 0.00
CA ASP A 106 -23.18 -3.92 -0.13
C ASP A 106 -24.07 -3.95 -1.38
N LYS A 107 -23.61 -4.57 -2.46
CA LYS A 107 -24.38 -4.73 -3.71
C LYS A 107 -25.38 -5.88 -3.64
N ASN A 108 -25.03 -6.98 -2.97
CA ASN A 108 -25.88 -8.14 -2.83
C ASN A 108 -25.56 -8.90 -1.53
N VAL A 109 -26.32 -8.60 -0.48
CA VAL A 109 -26.18 -9.25 0.83
C VAL A 109 -26.52 -10.75 0.80
N ASP A 110 -27.33 -11.18 -0.17
CA ASP A 110 -27.74 -12.58 -0.36
C ASP A 110 -26.72 -13.39 -1.19
N MET A 111 -25.55 -12.82 -1.50
CA MET A 111 -24.47 -13.53 -2.19
C MET A 111 -24.02 -14.75 -1.39
N SER A 112 -23.84 -15.89 -2.07
CA SER A 112 -23.35 -17.09 -1.40
C SER A 112 -21.89 -16.91 -0.97
N GLY A 113 -21.52 -17.53 0.16
CA GLY A 113 -20.12 -17.50 0.63
C GLY A 113 -19.15 -18.12 -0.37
N LYS A 114 -19.62 -19.06 -1.21
CA LYS A 114 -18.81 -19.63 -2.30
C LYS A 114 -18.51 -18.58 -3.36
N ASP A 115 -19.54 -17.88 -3.85
CA ASP A 115 -19.37 -16.87 -4.90
C ASP A 115 -18.50 -15.70 -4.41
N LEU A 116 -18.66 -15.30 -3.15
CA LEU A 116 -17.82 -14.29 -2.53
C LEU A 116 -16.35 -14.73 -2.50
N ASN A 117 -16.07 -15.95 -2.05
CA ASN A 117 -14.71 -16.50 -2.01
C ASN A 117 -14.08 -16.64 -3.40
N ASP A 118 -14.87 -17.04 -4.40
CA ASP A 118 -14.41 -17.15 -5.78
C ASP A 118 -13.98 -15.78 -6.31
N ARG A 119 -14.79 -14.73 -6.09
CA ARG A 119 -14.46 -13.35 -6.48
C ARG A 119 -13.26 -12.79 -5.70
N ILE A 120 -13.14 -13.07 -4.40
CA ILE A 120 -11.97 -12.68 -3.59
C ILE A 120 -10.69 -13.35 -4.12
N SER A 121 -10.79 -14.61 -4.54
CA SER A 121 -9.66 -15.35 -5.10
C SER A 121 -9.23 -14.80 -6.46
N GLU A 122 -10.19 -14.37 -7.28
CA GLU A 122 -9.95 -13.73 -8.57
C GLU A 122 -9.23 -12.38 -8.40
N ILE A 123 -9.77 -11.49 -7.56
CA ILE A 123 -9.18 -10.15 -7.35
C ILE A 123 -7.77 -10.23 -6.74
N SER A 124 -7.56 -11.20 -5.86
CA SER A 124 -6.28 -11.39 -5.16
C SER A 124 -5.26 -12.18 -5.98
N ASN A 125 -5.65 -12.69 -7.15
CA ASN A 125 -4.76 -13.50 -7.98
C ASN A 125 -3.53 -12.68 -8.40
N VAL A 126 -2.34 -13.24 -8.17
CA VAL A 126 -1.08 -12.57 -8.46
C VAL A 126 -0.91 -12.30 -9.95
N GLU A 127 -1.17 -13.29 -10.79
CA GLU A 127 -0.85 -13.26 -12.22
C GLU A 127 -1.92 -12.55 -13.04
N SER A 128 -3.20 -12.89 -12.80
CA SER A 128 -4.30 -12.45 -13.66
C SER A 128 -4.93 -11.13 -13.27
N SER A 129 -4.67 -10.62 -12.06
CA SER A 129 -5.28 -9.40 -11.53
C SER A 129 -4.23 -8.44 -10.97
N CYS A 130 -3.59 -8.82 -9.87
CA CYS A 130 -2.72 -7.94 -9.10
C CYS A 130 -1.49 -7.46 -9.89
N ALA A 131 -0.80 -8.37 -10.59
CA ALA A 131 0.34 -7.98 -11.43
C ALA A 131 -0.11 -7.18 -12.65
N VAL A 132 -1.28 -7.48 -13.23
CA VAL A 132 -1.83 -6.73 -14.37
C VAL A 132 -2.03 -5.26 -14.00
N ASP A 133 -2.65 -4.99 -12.85
CA ASP A 133 -2.82 -3.62 -12.35
C ASP A 133 -1.48 -2.94 -12.03
N ALA A 134 -0.56 -3.68 -11.42
CA ALA A 134 0.76 -3.19 -11.11
C ALA A 134 1.53 -2.77 -12.37
N MET A 135 1.45 -3.57 -13.43
CA MET A 135 2.06 -3.28 -14.73
C MET A 135 1.36 -2.11 -15.43
N ARG A 136 0.04 -1.97 -15.30
CA ARG A 136 -0.71 -0.82 -15.83
C ARG A 136 -0.29 0.50 -15.17
N LEU A 137 0.08 0.46 -13.89
CA LEU A 137 0.69 1.59 -13.18
C LEU A 137 2.19 1.79 -13.48
N GLY A 138 2.81 0.90 -14.27
CA GLY A 138 4.23 0.97 -14.57
C GLY A 138 5.14 0.69 -13.37
N LEU A 139 4.67 -0.08 -12.37
CA LEU A 139 5.41 -0.31 -11.13
C LEU A 139 6.74 -1.03 -11.35
N GLU A 140 6.89 -1.80 -12.42
CA GLU A 140 8.14 -2.49 -12.79
C GLU A 140 9.32 -1.52 -12.98
N LYS A 141 9.03 -0.25 -13.30
CA LYS A 141 10.03 0.83 -13.47
C LYS A 141 10.29 1.61 -12.18
N VAL A 142 9.41 1.50 -11.19
CA VAL A 142 9.46 2.29 -9.94
C VAL A 142 10.02 1.45 -8.79
N VAL A 143 9.67 0.16 -8.74
CA VAL A 143 10.07 -0.72 -7.63
C VAL A 143 11.58 -0.91 -7.62
N ARG A 144 12.17 -0.64 -6.45
CA ARG A 144 13.60 -0.84 -6.22
C ARG A 144 13.85 -2.30 -5.88
N VAL A 145 14.71 -2.94 -6.67
CA VAL A 145 15.15 -4.32 -6.54
C VAL A 145 16.67 -4.40 -6.60
N SER A 146 17.26 -5.48 -6.06
CA SER A 146 18.70 -5.71 -6.27
C SER A 146 19.01 -6.01 -7.74
N PRO A 147 20.26 -5.84 -8.21
CA PRO A 147 20.64 -6.15 -9.60
C PRO A 147 20.38 -7.59 -10.05
N LYS A 148 20.18 -8.53 -9.11
CA LYS A 148 19.92 -9.95 -9.38
C LYS A 148 18.43 -10.30 -9.41
N THR A 149 17.55 -9.35 -9.10
CA THR A 149 16.10 -9.55 -9.06
C THR A 149 15.46 -8.81 -10.22
N ASN A 150 14.61 -9.50 -10.97
CA ASN A 150 13.84 -8.88 -12.04
C ASN A 150 12.60 -8.18 -11.45
N SER A 151 12.49 -6.87 -11.66
CA SER A 151 11.37 -6.07 -11.15
C SER A 151 10.05 -6.35 -11.86
N SER A 152 10.05 -6.91 -13.07
CA SER A 152 8.85 -7.24 -13.85
C SER A 152 8.24 -8.60 -13.48
N VAL A 153 8.82 -9.32 -12.52
CA VAL A 153 8.24 -10.59 -12.06
C VAL A 153 6.89 -10.31 -11.37
N PRO A 154 5.82 -11.05 -11.71
CA PRO A 154 4.47 -10.83 -11.19
C PRO A 154 4.40 -10.71 -9.66
N THR A 155 5.10 -11.58 -8.93
CA THR A 155 5.13 -11.55 -7.46
C THR A 155 5.78 -10.27 -6.90
N VAL A 156 6.77 -9.69 -7.60
CA VAL A 156 7.46 -8.46 -7.19
C VAL A 156 6.55 -7.25 -7.37
N VAL A 157 5.97 -7.10 -8.58
CA VAL A 157 5.08 -5.97 -8.87
C VAL A 157 3.78 -6.05 -8.07
N CYS A 158 3.21 -7.26 -7.91
CA CYS A 158 2.02 -7.47 -7.11
C CYS A 158 2.28 -7.16 -5.62
N GLY A 159 3.42 -7.59 -5.08
CA GLY A 159 3.81 -7.26 -3.71
C GLY A 159 3.93 -5.76 -3.47
N ALA A 160 4.53 -5.04 -4.42
CA ALA A 160 4.61 -3.58 -4.38
C ALA A 160 3.24 -2.90 -4.51
N PHE A 161 2.38 -3.39 -5.41
CA PHE A 161 1.03 -2.91 -5.60
C PHE A 161 0.19 -3.02 -4.32
N ARG A 162 0.14 -4.21 -3.71
CA ARG A 162 -0.53 -4.43 -2.41
C ARG A 162 0.04 -3.50 -1.34
N ALA A 163 1.37 -3.33 -1.31
CA ALA A 163 2.02 -2.46 -0.35
C ALA A 163 1.66 -0.97 -0.48
N ILE A 164 1.25 -0.49 -1.66
CA ILE A 164 0.74 0.88 -1.83
C ILE A 164 -0.48 1.09 -0.94
N PHE A 165 -1.46 0.18 -1.01
CA PHE A 165 -2.71 0.32 -0.26
C PHE A 165 -2.50 0.12 1.24
N GLY A 166 -1.61 -0.79 1.63
CA GLY A 166 -1.16 -0.89 3.02
C GLY A 166 -0.50 0.40 3.51
N ALA A 167 0.30 1.07 2.67
CA ALA A 167 0.90 2.35 2.99
C ALA A 167 -0.13 3.48 3.09
N ILE A 168 -1.14 3.54 2.20
CA ILE A 168 -2.22 4.53 2.24
C ILE A 168 -3.03 4.40 3.53
N ALA A 169 -3.36 3.18 3.94
CA ALA A 169 -4.12 2.96 5.18
C ALA A 169 -3.34 3.42 6.42
N LEU A 170 -2.02 3.21 6.46
CA LEU A 170 -1.18 3.73 7.55
C LEU A 170 -1.00 5.25 7.50
N ASP A 171 -0.89 5.83 6.31
CA ASP A 171 -0.70 7.26 6.12
C ASP A 171 -1.97 8.07 6.47
N SER A 172 -3.14 7.54 6.11
CA SER A 172 -4.44 8.15 6.39
C SER A 172 -5.02 7.79 7.76
N GLY A 173 -4.57 6.67 8.34
CA GLY A 173 -5.16 6.08 9.55
C GLY A 173 -6.55 5.45 9.32
N LYS A 174 -6.97 5.25 8.06
CA LYS A 174 -8.32 4.78 7.69
C LYS A 174 -8.25 3.69 6.63
N LEU A 175 -8.93 2.56 6.87
CA LEU A 175 -8.98 1.45 5.91
C LEU A 175 -9.81 1.82 4.67
N ASP A 176 -10.94 2.50 4.87
CA ASP A 176 -11.89 2.85 3.81
C ASP A 176 -11.24 3.71 2.73
N VAL A 177 -10.40 4.68 3.12
CA VAL A 177 -9.66 5.54 2.17
C VAL A 177 -8.77 4.71 1.24
N ALA A 178 -8.08 3.70 1.77
CA ALA A 178 -7.25 2.82 0.96
C ALA A 178 -8.10 1.90 0.07
N GLY A 179 -9.24 1.40 0.57
CA GLY A 179 -10.20 0.61 -0.21
C GLY A 179 -10.78 1.38 -1.39
N ASP A 180 -11.17 2.64 -1.18
CA ASP A 180 -11.69 3.52 -2.23
C ASP A 180 -10.63 3.81 -3.32
N VAL A 181 -9.38 4.06 -2.89
CA VAL A 181 -8.26 4.24 -3.83
C VAL A 181 -8.02 2.95 -4.61
N PHE A 182 -8.05 1.79 -3.96
CA PHE A 182 -7.89 0.50 -4.62
C PHE A 182 -8.96 0.30 -5.70
N VAL A 183 -10.22 0.54 -5.37
CA VAL A 183 -11.33 0.30 -6.32
C VAL A 183 -11.27 1.23 -7.51
N ARG A 184 -10.88 2.49 -7.31
CA ARG A 184 -10.65 3.43 -8.42
C ARG A 184 -9.49 2.99 -9.32
N VAL A 185 -8.41 2.51 -8.72
CA VAL A 185 -7.24 2.02 -9.45
C VAL A 185 -7.58 0.74 -10.21
N HIS A 186 -8.11 -0.29 -9.53
CA HIS A 186 -8.47 -1.60 -10.09
C HIS A 186 -9.58 -1.50 -11.14
N GLY A 187 -10.63 -0.74 -10.86
CA GLY A 187 -11.80 -0.56 -11.73
C GLY A 187 -11.60 0.33 -12.96
N GLY A 188 -10.38 0.82 -13.22
CA GLY A 188 -10.04 1.44 -14.50
C GLY A 188 -10.39 2.93 -14.67
N GLN A 189 -10.56 3.73 -13.61
CA GLN A 189 -10.64 5.20 -13.76
C GLN A 189 -9.27 5.89 -13.71
N ILE A 190 -8.28 5.34 -14.43
CA ILE A 190 -7.08 6.10 -14.79
C ILE A 190 -7.34 6.68 -16.18
N GLY A 191 -8.12 7.77 -16.21
CA GLY A 191 -8.27 8.63 -17.38
C GLY A 191 -9.39 8.27 -18.36
N GLU A 192 -10.64 8.17 -17.90
CA GLU A 192 -11.79 8.50 -18.74
C GLU A 192 -12.71 9.45 -17.98
N ALA A 193 -12.61 10.73 -18.32
CA ALA A 193 -13.65 11.68 -18.02
C ALA A 193 -14.92 11.26 -18.78
N LEU A 194 -16.08 11.45 -18.14
CA LEU A 194 -17.37 11.68 -18.81
C LEU A 194 -17.77 10.63 -19.87
N ALA A 195 -18.51 9.62 -19.43
CA ALA A 195 -19.65 9.14 -20.20
C ALA A 195 -20.74 8.72 -19.22
N MET A 196 -21.69 9.65 -19.03
CA MET A 196 -23.09 9.31 -18.77
C MET A 196 -23.66 8.58 -19.97
#